data_AF-A0A8H5HIG1-F1
#
_entry.id   AF-A0A8H5HIG1-F1
#
_cell.length_a   1.000
_cell.length_b   1.000
_cell.length_c   1.000
_cell.angle_alpha   90.00
_cell.angle_beta   90.00
_cell.angle_gamma   90.00
#
_symmetry.space_group_name_H-M   'P 1'
#
loop_
_entity.id
_entity.type
_entity.pdbx_description
1 polymer ?
#
loop_
_entity_poly.entity_id
_entity_poly.type
_entity_poly.pdbx_seq_one_letter_code
_entity_poly.pdbx_strand_id
1 'polypeptide(L)'
;MADFTLDFDVDDAEEAYNSLIADLRNRLGVGDRIEGRPILAPQAPEGGVLHFFDLKLTGGGYTVQVRFRTDNLYLVGYRSEESDIWYELGHGEAGADPLIDDPPRTTTFLPFGANYNNLTQAAETRLEDVPLSASTIGGANDPGSNRARAIIILAFAIAEATRLRTISDLVVRSWWNESSPGDLTAHVLNWARMSSAVQRTRNDGHDFDFECPGINSFGAAILALGVMHLANPGSRPEHSRHKRSVTPNTVYVQGQPLLEIFIVHVNNIDNKDPGELYGTVTVTDSAGTENIWLRAQHDYVKVRLEEDILLEGLSRPLYAADQFYINFDLWDYDIVSYDENPSPRDPYRSIHLITTPNPMSFIIHKSPGITVQHQ
;
A
#
# COMPACT_ATOMS: atom_id res chain seq x y z
N MET A 1 -14.58 -8.14 14.21
CA MET A 1 -15.79 -8.56 13.47
C MET A 1 -16.03 -7.67 12.26
N ALA A 2 -16.60 -8.22 11.18
CA ALA A 2 -16.93 -7.48 9.96
C ALA A 2 -18.31 -6.81 10.04
N ASP A 3 -18.42 -5.63 9.44
CA ASP A 3 -19.66 -4.84 9.35
C ASP A 3 -20.67 -5.49 8.40
N PHE A 4 -20.18 -6.13 7.33
CA PHE A 4 -20.98 -6.92 6.40
C PHE A 4 -20.16 -8.02 5.75
N THR A 5 -20.86 -8.99 5.16
CA THR A 5 -20.28 -10.08 4.37
C THR A 5 -20.99 -10.18 3.03
N LEU A 6 -20.23 -10.46 1.97
CA LEU A 6 -20.74 -10.77 0.64
C LEU A 6 -20.30 -12.16 0.24
N ASP A 7 -21.13 -12.85 -0.53
CA ASP A 7 -20.82 -14.12 -1.16
C ASP A 7 -20.61 -13.88 -2.67
N PHE A 8 -19.59 -14.49 -3.24
CA PHE A 8 -19.31 -14.44 -4.66
C PHE A 8 -18.76 -15.76 -5.16
N ASP A 9 -19.38 -16.31 -6.20
CA ASP A 9 -18.90 -17.49 -6.91
C ASP A 9 -18.19 -17.04 -8.20
N VAL A 10 -16.93 -17.43 -8.37
CA VAL A 10 -16.11 -17.08 -9.52
C VAL A 10 -16.55 -17.86 -10.77
N ASP A 11 -17.22 -18.99 -10.59
CA ASP A 11 -17.77 -19.76 -11.70
C ASP A 11 -19.03 -19.08 -12.30
N ASP A 12 -19.55 -18.02 -11.66
CA ASP A 12 -20.54 -17.14 -12.25
C ASP A 12 -19.96 -16.33 -13.43
N ALA A 13 -20.86 -15.76 -14.25
CA ALA A 13 -20.48 -14.94 -15.40
C ALA A 13 -19.92 -13.56 -14.99
N GLU A 14 -19.27 -12.88 -15.92
CA GLU A 14 -18.67 -11.55 -15.74
C GLU A 14 -19.68 -10.48 -15.27
N GLU A 15 -20.98 -10.65 -15.56
CA GLU A 15 -22.03 -9.76 -15.06
C GLU A 15 -22.22 -9.85 -13.54
N ALA A 16 -22.04 -11.03 -12.95
CA ALA A 16 -22.12 -11.22 -11.50
C ALA A 16 -20.94 -10.51 -10.82
N TYR A 17 -19.74 -10.64 -11.38
CA TYR A 17 -18.56 -9.91 -10.92
C TYR A 17 -18.75 -8.40 -11.00
N ASN A 18 -19.24 -7.88 -12.13
CA ASN A 18 -19.50 -6.44 -12.28
C ASN A 18 -20.54 -5.95 -11.25
N SER A 19 -21.56 -6.76 -10.97
CA SER A 19 -22.58 -6.48 -9.96
C SER A 19 -22.00 -6.47 -8.54
N LEU A 20 -21.12 -7.41 -8.20
CA LEU A 20 -20.38 -7.44 -6.94
C LEU A 20 -19.58 -6.15 -6.74
N ILE A 21 -18.78 -5.75 -7.73
CA ILE A 21 -17.95 -4.55 -7.65
C ILE A 21 -18.81 -3.29 -7.51
N ALA A 22 -19.96 -3.22 -8.21
CA ALA A 22 -20.90 -2.12 -8.07
C ALA A 22 -21.53 -2.08 -6.66
N ASP A 23 -21.91 -3.22 -6.09
CA ASP A 23 -22.46 -3.31 -4.73
C ASP A 23 -21.42 -2.89 -3.68
N LEU A 24 -20.18 -3.37 -3.80
CA LEU A 24 -19.07 -2.95 -2.93
C LEU A 24 -18.88 -1.44 -2.92
N ARG A 25 -18.79 -0.80 -4.09
CA ARG A 25 -18.65 0.67 -4.21
C ARG A 25 -19.82 1.41 -3.53
N ASN A 26 -21.03 0.86 -3.61
CA ASN A 26 -22.21 1.49 -3.02
C ASN A 26 -22.27 1.32 -1.50
N ARG A 27 -21.89 0.16 -0.97
CA ARG A 27 -21.88 -0.11 0.48
C ARG A 27 -20.76 0.62 1.22
N LEU A 28 -19.60 0.74 0.59
CA LEU A 28 -18.41 1.37 1.18
C LEU A 28 -18.43 2.90 1.11
N GLY A 29 -19.21 3.45 0.18
CA GLY A 29 -19.34 4.89 0.04
C GLY A 29 -20.07 5.52 1.23
N VAL A 30 -19.48 6.55 1.82
CA VAL A 30 -20.10 7.37 2.86
C VAL A 30 -20.30 8.81 2.39
N GLY A 31 -21.37 9.44 2.87
CA GLY A 31 -21.61 10.87 2.63
C GLY A 31 -21.83 11.26 1.17
N ASP A 32 -21.32 12.43 0.80
CA ASP A 32 -21.52 13.03 -0.52
C ASP A 32 -20.63 12.36 -1.58
N ARG A 33 -21.17 12.27 -2.80
CA ARG A 33 -20.48 11.71 -3.97
C ARG A 33 -20.00 12.83 -4.87
N ILE A 34 -18.80 12.68 -5.45
CA ILE A 34 -18.29 13.61 -6.48
C ILE A 34 -18.52 12.98 -7.85
N GLU A 35 -19.31 13.64 -8.70
CA GLU A 35 -19.66 13.15 -10.04
C GLU A 35 -20.18 11.70 -10.03
N GLY A 36 -20.98 11.36 -9.01
CA GLY A 36 -21.53 10.02 -8.81
C GLY A 36 -20.56 8.98 -8.23
N ARG A 37 -19.30 9.35 -7.96
CA ARG A 37 -18.30 8.47 -7.32
C ARG A 37 -18.41 8.52 -5.79
N PRO A 38 -18.50 7.35 -5.13
CA PRO A 38 -18.48 7.28 -3.67
C PRO A 38 -17.12 7.67 -3.12
N ILE A 39 -17.11 8.10 -1.86
CA ILE A 39 -15.92 8.39 -1.06
C ILE A 39 -15.93 7.45 0.14
N LEU A 40 -14.80 6.83 0.48
CA LEU A 40 -14.68 5.97 1.65
C LEU A 40 -14.77 6.77 2.96
N ALA A 41 -14.97 6.06 4.06
CA ALA A 41 -14.86 6.64 5.40
C ALA A 41 -13.44 7.20 5.66
N PRO A 42 -13.29 8.17 6.57
CA PRO A 42 -11.97 8.56 7.05
C PRO A 42 -11.20 7.34 7.56
N GLN A 43 -9.91 7.27 7.24
CA GLN A 43 -9.08 6.20 7.78
C GLN A 43 -9.03 6.30 9.30
N ALA A 44 -9.18 5.16 9.96
CA ALA A 44 -9.04 5.07 11.41
C ALA A 44 -7.62 5.54 11.80
N PRO A 45 -7.48 6.45 12.79
CA PRO A 45 -6.19 6.80 13.34
C PRO A 45 -5.57 5.61 14.07
N GLU A 46 -4.28 5.70 14.40
CA GLU A 46 -3.61 4.70 15.23
C GLU A 46 -4.35 4.50 16.56
N GLY A 47 -4.54 3.24 16.96
CA GLY A 47 -5.35 2.86 18.13
C GLY A 47 -6.87 3.10 17.96
N GLY A 48 -7.31 3.58 16.80
CA GLY A 48 -8.71 3.75 16.45
C GLY A 48 -9.42 2.42 16.15
N VAL A 49 -10.75 2.47 16.13
CA VAL A 49 -11.58 1.31 15.77
C VAL A 49 -11.47 1.04 14.27
N LEU A 50 -11.01 -0.16 13.92
CA LEU A 50 -10.97 -0.64 12.55
C LEU A 50 -12.31 -1.27 12.15
N HIS A 51 -12.74 -0.94 10.93
CA HIS A 51 -13.96 -1.45 10.33
C HIS A 51 -13.62 -2.34 9.15
N PHE A 52 -14.31 -3.47 9.05
CA PHE A 52 -14.00 -4.51 8.07
C PHE A 52 -15.23 -4.94 7.29
N PHE A 53 -15.03 -5.47 6.09
CA PHE A 53 -16.00 -6.33 5.43
C PHE A 53 -15.33 -7.63 5.02
N ASP A 54 -16.13 -8.68 4.94
CA ASP A 54 -15.69 -9.99 4.50
C ASP A 54 -16.27 -10.31 3.12
N LEU A 55 -15.47 -10.96 2.28
CA LEU A 55 -15.91 -11.57 1.03
C LEU A 55 -15.68 -13.07 1.14
N LYS A 56 -16.76 -13.85 1.03
CA LYS A 56 -16.69 -15.28 0.81
C LYS A 56 -16.59 -15.53 -0.69
N LEU A 57 -15.45 -16.04 -1.10
CA LEU A 57 -15.11 -16.31 -2.48
C LEU A 57 -15.11 -17.81 -2.71
N THR A 58 -15.99 -18.29 -3.58
CA THR A 58 -16.07 -19.67 -4.02
C THR A 58 -15.54 -19.78 -5.44
N GLY A 59 -14.74 -20.79 -5.73
CA GLY A 59 -14.20 -21.02 -7.07
C GLY A 59 -13.13 -22.10 -7.06
N GLY A 60 -12.99 -22.84 -8.17
CA GLY A 60 -11.99 -23.92 -8.28
C GLY A 60 -12.23 -25.07 -7.28
N GLY A 61 -13.45 -25.22 -6.77
CA GLY A 61 -13.81 -26.22 -5.75
C GLY A 61 -13.48 -25.84 -4.31
N TYR A 62 -13.01 -24.62 -4.06
CA TYR A 62 -12.65 -24.13 -2.73
C TYR A 62 -13.43 -22.87 -2.37
N THR A 63 -13.69 -22.68 -1.08
CA THR A 63 -14.24 -21.44 -0.52
C THR A 63 -13.26 -20.83 0.47
N VAL A 64 -12.94 -19.56 0.26
CA VAL A 64 -12.14 -18.75 1.18
C VAL A 64 -12.93 -17.53 1.61
N GLN A 65 -12.77 -17.13 2.88
CA GLN A 65 -13.25 -15.87 3.38
C GLN A 65 -12.07 -14.90 3.46
N VAL A 66 -12.17 -13.77 2.79
CA VAL A 66 -11.14 -12.73 2.71
C VAL A 66 -11.65 -11.50 3.43
N ARG A 67 -10.80 -10.87 4.26
CA ARG A 67 -11.14 -9.69 5.03
C ARG A 67 -10.45 -8.46 4.50
N PHE A 68 -11.23 -7.38 4.36
CA PHE A 68 -10.76 -6.09 3.90
C PHE A 68 -11.16 -4.98 4.88
N ARG A 69 -10.32 -3.96 4.98
CA ARG A 69 -10.68 -2.70 5.67
C ARG A 69 -11.67 -1.89 4.83
N THR A 70 -12.67 -1.29 5.47
CA THR A 70 -13.69 -0.49 4.76
C THR A 70 -13.22 0.92 4.40
N ASP A 71 -12.25 1.46 5.13
CA ASP A 71 -11.76 2.85 5.01
C ASP A 71 -10.68 3.03 3.94
N ASN A 72 -9.95 1.96 3.59
CA ASN A 72 -8.91 2.00 2.58
C ASN A 72 -8.87 0.80 1.63
N LEU A 73 -9.78 -0.18 1.77
CA LEU A 73 -9.83 -1.41 0.95
C LEU A 73 -8.59 -2.33 1.08
N TYR A 74 -7.77 -2.19 2.11
CA TYR A 74 -6.63 -3.08 2.31
C TYR A 74 -7.09 -4.48 2.68
N LEU A 75 -6.57 -5.48 1.95
CA LEU A 75 -6.70 -6.89 2.32
C LEU A 75 -5.87 -7.11 3.59
N VAL A 76 -6.51 -7.64 4.63
CA VAL A 76 -5.90 -7.86 5.94
C VAL A 76 -5.47 -9.31 6.10
N GLY A 77 -6.36 -10.22 5.71
CA GLY A 77 -6.11 -11.64 5.84
C GLY A 77 -7.19 -12.48 5.19
N TYR A 78 -7.01 -13.79 5.25
CA TYR A 78 -7.97 -14.74 4.72
C TYR A 78 -8.05 -15.97 5.62
N ARG A 79 -9.14 -16.72 5.49
CA ARG A 79 -9.27 -18.06 6.05
C ARG A 79 -9.98 -18.97 5.06
N SER A 80 -9.69 -20.26 5.11
CA SER A 80 -10.57 -21.25 4.49
C SER A 80 -11.89 -21.32 5.26
N GLU A 81 -13.00 -21.61 4.59
CA GLU A 81 -14.32 -21.70 5.23
C GLU A 81 -14.35 -22.69 6.40
N GLU A 82 -13.67 -23.83 6.26
CA GLU A 82 -13.58 -24.91 7.25
C GLU A 82 -12.53 -24.64 8.36
N SER A 83 -11.78 -23.54 8.25
CA SER A 83 -10.70 -23.20 9.19
C SER A 83 -11.15 -22.20 10.24
N ASP A 84 -10.81 -22.48 11.50
CA ASP A 84 -10.88 -21.53 12.61
C ASP A 84 -9.64 -20.64 12.73
N ILE A 85 -8.71 -20.76 11.78
CA ILE A 85 -7.48 -19.95 11.73
C ILE A 85 -7.61 -18.91 10.62
N TRP A 86 -7.44 -17.65 10.99
CA TRP A 86 -7.16 -16.54 10.08
C TRP A 86 -5.66 -16.47 9.79
N TYR A 87 -5.33 -16.34 8.51
CA TYR A 87 -4.00 -16.00 8.05
C TYR A 87 -3.94 -14.49 7.78
N GLU A 88 -3.29 -13.76 8.67
CA GLU A 88 -3.16 -12.31 8.58
C GLU A 88 -1.84 -11.94 7.91
N LEU A 89 -1.86 -10.94 7.02
CA LEU A 89 -0.66 -10.39 6.41
C LEU A 89 0.24 -9.76 7.48
N GLY A 90 1.54 -10.00 7.41
CA GLY A 90 2.48 -9.43 8.37
C GLY A 90 2.50 -7.89 8.32
N HIS A 91 2.44 -7.24 9.49
CA HIS A 91 2.50 -5.78 9.57
C HIS A 91 3.71 -5.26 10.37
N GLY A 92 4.78 -6.05 10.45
CA GLY A 92 6.14 -5.54 10.66
C GLY A 92 6.79 -5.72 12.03
N GLU A 93 6.11 -6.27 13.05
CA GLU A 93 6.77 -6.52 14.34
C GLU A 93 6.53 -7.94 14.87
N ALA A 94 7.58 -8.52 15.46
CA ALA A 94 7.45 -9.69 16.31
C ALA A 94 6.75 -9.28 17.60
N GLY A 95 5.47 -9.66 17.74
CA GLY A 95 4.66 -9.37 18.93
C GLY A 95 3.58 -8.31 18.76
N ALA A 96 3.32 -7.84 17.53
CA ALA A 96 2.16 -6.99 17.28
C ALA A 96 0.84 -7.77 17.48
N ASP A 97 -0.15 -7.11 18.07
CA ASP A 97 -1.49 -7.68 18.21
C ASP A 97 -2.13 -7.84 16.82
N PRO A 98 -2.83 -8.96 16.56
CA PRO A 98 -3.50 -9.19 15.28
C PRO A 98 -4.60 -8.14 15.06
N LEU A 99 -4.71 -7.63 13.83
CA LEU A 99 -5.84 -6.79 13.42
C LEU A 99 -7.14 -7.60 13.39
N ILE A 100 -7.04 -8.91 13.20
CA ILE A 100 -8.15 -9.85 13.26
C ILE A 100 -8.21 -10.49 14.65
N ASP A 101 -9.10 -9.95 15.50
CA ASP A 101 -9.48 -10.54 16.79
C ASP A 101 -10.96 -10.96 16.77
N ASP A 102 -11.21 -12.22 16.38
CA ASP A 102 -12.56 -12.79 16.21
C ASP A 102 -12.72 -14.12 16.99
N PRO A 103 -12.78 -14.10 18.33
CA PRO A 103 -12.96 -15.30 19.13
C PRO A 103 -14.26 -16.06 18.75
N PRO A 104 -14.25 -17.40 18.72
CA PRO A 104 -13.20 -18.31 19.20
C PRO A 104 -12.07 -18.60 18.20
N ARG A 105 -12.03 -17.90 17.05
CA ARG A 105 -11.02 -18.11 16.01
C ARG A 105 -9.67 -17.56 16.43
N THR A 106 -8.61 -18.14 15.90
CA THR A 106 -7.23 -17.69 16.13
C THR A 106 -6.65 -17.06 14.89
N THR A 107 -5.59 -16.27 15.08
CA THR A 107 -4.91 -15.58 13.99
C THR A 107 -3.45 -16.00 13.95
N THR A 108 -2.96 -16.28 12.74
CA THR A 108 -1.56 -16.62 12.45
C THR A 108 -1.04 -15.65 11.42
N PHE A 109 0.11 -15.05 11.68
CA PHE A 109 0.75 -14.15 10.73
C PHE A 109 1.42 -14.91 9.59
N LEU A 110 1.25 -14.40 8.38
CA LEU A 110 2.00 -14.80 7.20
C LEU A 110 3.43 -14.23 7.26
N PRO A 111 4.42 -14.92 6.66
CA PRO A 111 5.83 -14.51 6.71
C PRO A 111 6.17 -13.32 5.80
N PHE A 112 5.17 -12.69 5.19
CA PHE A 112 5.33 -11.54 4.30
C PHE A 112 4.23 -10.51 4.59
N GLY A 113 4.53 -9.25 4.29
CA GLY A 113 3.63 -8.15 4.58
C GLY A 113 2.63 -7.82 3.49
N ALA A 114 1.66 -6.94 3.81
CA ALA A 114 0.56 -6.55 2.94
C ALA A 114 0.95 -5.65 1.76
N ASN A 115 2.18 -5.12 1.74
CA ASN A 115 2.60 -4.21 0.69
C ASN A 115 2.98 -4.95 -0.60
N TYR A 116 2.80 -4.29 -1.74
CA TYR A 116 2.99 -4.93 -3.03
C TYR A 116 4.43 -5.36 -3.32
N ASN A 117 5.45 -4.68 -2.78
CA ASN A 117 6.85 -5.12 -2.94
C ASN A 117 7.12 -6.45 -2.23
N ASN A 118 6.64 -6.62 -1.00
CA ASN A 118 6.80 -7.86 -0.24
C ASN A 118 6.03 -9.00 -0.90
N LEU A 119 4.80 -8.70 -1.33
CA LEU A 119 3.98 -9.67 -2.03
C LEU A 119 4.61 -10.10 -3.36
N THR A 120 5.06 -9.16 -4.19
CA THR A 120 5.67 -9.47 -5.49
C THR A 120 6.98 -10.23 -5.36
N GLN A 121 7.79 -9.88 -4.35
CA GLN A 121 9.00 -10.63 -4.02
C GLN A 121 8.68 -12.07 -3.59
N ALA A 122 7.73 -12.27 -2.67
CA ALA A 122 7.33 -13.60 -2.20
C ALA A 122 6.56 -14.42 -3.28
N ALA A 123 5.90 -13.73 -4.20
CA ALA A 123 5.18 -14.33 -5.31
C ALA A 123 6.06 -14.58 -6.54
N GLU A 124 7.29 -14.05 -6.56
CA GLU A 124 8.20 -14.05 -7.70
C GLU A 124 7.53 -13.53 -8.99
N THR A 125 6.75 -12.45 -8.87
CA THR A 125 5.97 -11.87 -9.97
C THR A 125 6.03 -10.36 -9.95
N ARG A 126 5.72 -9.69 -11.06
CA ARG A 126 5.64 -8.24 -11.15
C ARG A 126 4.17 -7.82 -11.14
N LEU A 127 3.87 -6.59 -10.68
CA LEU A 127 2.47 -6.13 -10.61
C LEU A 127 1.81 -6.04 -12.00
N GLU A 128 2.58 -5.63 -12.99
CA GLU A 128 2.13 -5.48 -14.38
C GLU A 128 1.83 -6.82 -15.07
N ASP A 129 2.36 -7.91 -14.52
CA ASP A 129 2.27 -9.28 -15.06
C ASP A 129 1.30 -10.16 -14.26
N VAL A 130 0.58 -9.59 -13.28
CA VAL A 130 -0.41 -10.33 -12.49
C VAL A 130 -1.51 -10.84 -13.43
N PRO A 131 -1.73 -12.16 -13.52
CA PRO A 131 -2.75 -12.69 -14.40
C PRO A 131 -4.14 -12.49 -13.78
N LEU A 132 -5.07 -12.01 -14.58
CA LEU A 132 -6.45 -11.74 -14.19
C LEU A 132 -7.41 -12.44 -15.16
N SER A 133 -8.18 -13.38 -14.63
CA SER A 133 -9.26 -14.13 -15.28
C SER A 133 -10.09 -14.85 -14.20
N ALA A 134 -11.28 -15.34 -14.56
CA ALA A 134 -12.09 -16.16 -13.65
C ALA A 134 -11.29 -17.37 -13.14
N SER A 135 -10.59 -18.07 -14.03
CA SER A 135 -9.76 -19.24 -13.68
C SER A 135 -8.67 -18.91 -12.66
N THR A 136 -7.97 -17.79 -12.81
CA THR A 136 -6.89 -17.40 -11.88
C THR A 136 -7.42 -16.88 -10.56
N ILE A 137 -8.55 -16.18 -10.57
CA ILE A 137 -9.23 -15.73 -9.35
C ILE A 137 -9.76 -16.95 -8.57
N GLY A 138 -10.39 -17.91 -9.24
CA GLY A 138 -10.84 -19.16 -8.61
C GLY A 138 -9.68 -20.02 -8.12
N GLY A 139 -8.59 -20.09 -8.88
CA GLY A 139 -7.36 -20.78 -8.49
C GLY A 139 -6.63 -20.14 -7.30
N ALA A 140 -6.84 -18.86 -7.02
CA ALA A 140 -6.30 -18.20 -5.84
C ALA A 140 -6.89 -18.74 -4.53
N ASN A 141 -8.01 -19.47 -4.60
CA ASN A 141 -8.63 -20.14 -3.45
C ASN A 141 -7.97 -21.48 -3.11
N ASP A 142 -7.13 -22.03 -3.99
CA ASP A 142 -6.47 -23.32 -3.79
C ASP A 142 -5.47 -23.25 -2.61
N PRO A 143 -5.60 -24.10 -1.58
CA PRO A 143 -4.64 -24.19 -0.48
C PRO A 143 -3.19 -24.48 -0.90
N GLY A 144 -2.99 -25.10 -2.08
CA GLY A 144 -1.67 -25.39 -2.67
C GLY A 144 -1.07 -24.24 -3.47
N SER A 145 -1.80 -23.13 -3.67
CA SER A 145 -1.29 -21.97 -4.41
C SER A 145 -0.18 -21.24 -3.66
N ASN A 146 0.69 -20.53 -4.40
CA ASN A 146 1.58 -19.56 -3.77
C ASN A 146 0.72 -18.46 -3.14
N ARG A 147 0.65 -18.43 -1.81
CA ARG A 147 -0.21 -17.53 -1.02
C ARG A 147 0.02 -16.06 -1.35
N ALA A 148 1.26 -15.63 -1.54
CA ALA A 148 1.56 -14.24 -1.89
C ALA A 148 0.98 -13.89 -3.26
N ARG A 149 1.12 -14.79 -4.24
CA ARG A 149 0.54 -14.62 -5.58
C ARG A 149 -0.99 -14.60 -5.55
N ALA A 150 -1.60 -15.51 -4.80
CA ALA A 150 -3.05 -15.57 -4.61
C ALA A 150 -3.57 -14.25 -4.00
N ILE A 151 -2.89 -13.73 -2.98
CA ILE A 151 -3.25 -12.46 -2.34
C ILE A 151 -3.15 -11.29 -3.31
N ILE A 152 -2.13 -11.22 -4.17
CA ILE A 152 -2.03 -10.17 -5.20
C ILE A 152 -3.22 -10.26 -6.17
N ILE A 153 -3.54 -11.46 -6.66
CA ILE A 153 -4.67 -11.68 -7.59
C ILE A 153 -5.98 -11.20 -6.94
N LEU A 154 -6.24 -11.58 -5.70
CA LEU A 154 -7.43 -11.17 -4.95
C LEU A 154 -7.46 -9.67 -4.66
N ALA A 155 -6.31 -9.07 -4.34
CA ALA A 155 -6.20 -7.62 -4.16
C ALA A 155 -6.56 -6.88 -5.46
N PHE A 156 -6.05 -7.31 -6.61
CA PHE A 156 -6.41 -6.70 -7.90
C PHE A 156 -7.88 -6.93 -8.26
N ALA A 157 -8.34 -8.16 -8.15
CA ALA A 157 -9.69 -8.56 -8.55
C ALA A 157 -10.78 -7.90 -7.68
N ILE A 158 -10.50 -7.61 -6.41
CA ILE A 158 -11.50 -7.07 -5.48
C ILE A 158 -11.18 -5.63 -5.09
N ALA A 159 -10.05 -5.38 -4.44
CA ALA A 159 -9.72 -4.06 -3.89
C ALA A 159 -9.44 -3.06 -5.02
N GLU A 160 -8.53 -3.36 -5.94
CA GLU A 160 -8.18 -2.44 -7.02
C GLU A 160 -9.31 -2.27 -8.03
N ALA A 161 -10.03 -3.34 -8.34
CA ALA A 161 -11.25 -3.24 -9.15
C ALA A 161 -12.33 -2.39 -8.47
N THR A 162 -12.46 -2.44 -7.14
CA THR A 162 -13.39 -1.55 -6.42
C THR A 162 -12.94 -0.10 -6.52
N ARG A 163 -11.64 0.18 -6.27
CA ARG A 163 -11.02 1.50 -6.35
C ARG A 163 -11.05 2.11 -7.75
N LEU A 164 -10.83 1.30 -8.79
CA LEU A 164 -10.58 1.73 -10.16
C LEU A 164 -11.47 1.02 -11.15
N ARG A 165 -12.23 1.79 -11.94
CA ARG A 165 -13.05 1.29 -13.04
C ARG A 165 -12.20 0.67 -14.15
N THR A 166 -11.02 1.23 -14.41
CA THR A 166 -10.08 0.68 -15.40
C THR A 166 -9.67 -0.74 -15.08
N ILE A 167 -9.47 -1.07 -13.78
CA ILE A 167 -9.17 -2.42 -13.33
C ILE A 167 -10.41 -3.32 -13.38
N SER A 168 -11.59 -2.87 -12.92
CA SER A 168 -12.80 -3.69 -13.04
C SER A 168 -13.15 -4.01 -14.51
N ASP A 169 -12.98 -3.04 -15.40
CA ASP A 169 -13.22 -3.21 -16.84
C ASP A 169 -12.17 -4.12 -17.49
N LEU A 170 -10.94 -4.17 -16.96
CA LEU A 170 -9.95 -5.17 -17.36
C LEU A 170 -10.41 -6.57 -16.95
N VAL A 171 -10.74 -6.77 -15.67
CA VAL A 171 -11.15 -8.09 -15.15
C VAL A 171 -12.38 -8.62 -15.89
N VAL A 172 -13.40 -7.79 -16.13
CA VAL A 172 -14.59 -8.17 -16.90
C VAL A 172 -14.24 -8.60 -18.34
N ARG A 173 -13.40 -7.83 -19.05
CA ARG A 173 -13.00 -8.19 -20.42
C ARG A 173 -12.11 -9.44 -20.48
N SER A 174 -11.39 -9.69 -19.40
CA SER A 174 -10.45 -10.80 -19.26
C SER A 174 -11.04 -12.01 -18.55
N TRP A 175 -12.35 -11.98 -18.22
CA TRP A 175 -13.01 -13.03 -17.45
C TRP A 175 -12.74 -14.43 -18.01
N TRP A 176 -12.90 -14.56 -19.33
CA TRP A 176 -12.68 -15.80 -20.08
C TRP A 176 -11.29 -15.90 -20.72
N ASN A 177 -10.59 -14.77 -20.89
CA ASN A 177 -9.30 -14.70 -21.57
C ASN A 177 -8.33 -13.90 -20.71
N GLU A 178 -7.41 -14.61 -20.05
CA GLU A 178 -6.43 -14.03 -19.15
C GLU A 178 -5.71 -12.82 -19.77
N SER A 179 -5.59 -11.77 -18.95
CA SER A 179 -4.78 -10.60 -19.26
C SER A 179 -4.08 -10.10 -18.00
N SER A 180 -3.29 -9.05 -18.13
CA SER A 180 -2.56 -8.45 -17.03
C SER A 180 -2.75 -6.93 -16.98
N PRO A 181 -2.53 -6.29 -15.82
CA PRO A 181 -2.71 -4.85 -15.65
C PRO A 181 -1.85 -3.98 -16.57
N GLY A 182 -0.61 -4.40 -16.89
CA GLY A 182 0.32 -3.58 -17.66
C GLY A 182 0.50 -2.18 -17.06
N ASP A 183 0.33 -1.15 -17.89
CA ASP A 183 0.44 0.26 -17.50
C ASP A 183 -0.64 0.72 -16.49
N LEU A 184 -1.72 -0.06 -16.30
CA LEU A 184 -2.75 0.26 -15.31
C LEU A 184 -2.24 0.14 -13.86
N THR A 185 -1.09 -0.50 -13.64
CA THR A 185 -0.40 -0.49 -12.35
C THR A 185 -0.10 0.93 -11.86
N ALA A 186 0.18 1.88 -12.77
CA ALA A 186 0.37 3.27 -12.40
C ALA A 186 -0.89 3.88 -11.77
N HIS A 187 -2.09 3.46 -12.18
CA HIS A 187 -3.35 3.94 -11.59
C HIS A 187 -3.53 3.41 -10.17
N VAL A 188 -3.19 2.14 -9.95
CA VAL A 188 -3.22 1.48 -8.63
C VAL A 188 -2.31 2.21 -7.65
N LEU A 189 -1.07 2.48 -8.05
CA LEU A 189 -0.07 3.13 -7.19
C LEU A 189 -0.37 4.61 -6.89
N ASN A 190 -1.26 5.25 -7.67
CA ASN A 190 -1.59 6.68 -7.55
C ASN A 190 -3.03 6.93 -7.09
N TRP A 191 -3.75 5.91 -6.60
CA TRP A 191 -5.18 6.02 -6.30
C TRP A 191 -5.51 7.12 -5.28
N ALA A 192 -4.71 7.29 -4.21
CA ALA A 192 -5.02 8.28 -3.18
C ALA A 192 -4.65 9.70 -3.64
N ARG A 193 -3.54 9.89 -4.38
CA ARG A 193 -3.23 11.17 -5.06
C ARG A 193 -4.30 11.57 -6.07
N MET A 194 -4.73 10.63 -6.92
CA MET A 194 -5.80 10.86 -7.88
C MET A 194 -7.12 11.24 -7.18
N SER A 195 -7.50 10.51 -6.12
CA SER A 195 -8.68 10.81 -5.29
C SER A 195 -8.58 12.21 -4.67
N SER A 196 -7.40 12.59 -4.18
CA SER A 196 -7.16 13.89 -3.56
C SER A 196 -7.22 15.03 -4.56
N ALA A 197 -6.62 14.87 -5.75
CA ALA A 197 -6.67 15.87 -6.82
C ALA A 197 -8.11 16.13 -7.30
N VAL A 198 -8.91 15.07 -7.45
CA VAL A 198 -10.34 15.19 -7.77
C VAL A 198 -11.10 15.93 -6.68
N GLN A 199 -10.89 15.56 -5.41
CA GLN A 199 -11.57 16.22 -4.29
C GLN A 199 -11.19 17.70 -4.16
N ARG A 200 -9.90 18.04 -4.26
CA ARG A 200 -9.44 19.44 -4.24
C ARG A 200 -10.03 20.25 -5.39
N THR A 201 -9.98 19.71 -6.60
CA THR A 201 -10.53 20.38 -7.79
C THR A 201 -12.02 20.65 -7.60
N ARG A 202 -12.77 19.65 -7.10
CA ARG A 202 -14.23 19.76 -6.99
C ARG A 202 -14.70 20.58 -5.80
N ASN A 203 -14.13 20.36 -4.62
CA ASN A 203 -14.61 20.90 -3.37
C ASN A 203 -14.00 22.28 -3.07
N ASP A 204 -12.75 22.49 -3.48
CA ASP A 204 -11.98 23.68 -3.13
C ASP A 204 -11.78 24.62 -4.33
N GLY A 205 -12.08 24.15 -5.55
CA GLY A 205 -11.99 24.94 -6.78
C GLY A 205 -10.58 25.10 -7.33
N HIS A 206 -9.64 24.24 -6.92
CA HIS A 206 -8.29 24.22 -7.46
C HIS A 206 -8.24 23.75 -8.92
N ASP A 207 -7.20 24.16 -9.65
CA ASP A 207 -6.88 23.53 -10.93
C ASP A 207 -6.52 22.06 -10.71
N PHE A 208 -6.88 21.21 -11.69
CA PHE A 208 -6.58 19.79 -11.62
C PHE A 208 -5.08 19.55 -11.83
N ASP A 209 -4.40 19.12 -10.77
CA ASP A 209 -2.95 19.00 -10.65
C ASP A 209 -2.50 17.54 -10.47
N PHE A 210 -2.95 16.65 -11.37
CA PHE A 210 -2.58 15.25 -11.35
C PHE A 210 -2.31 14.71 -12.75
N GLU A 211 -1.23 13.96 -12.88
CA GLU A 211 -0.84 13.29 -14.11
C GLU A 211 -0.30 11.89 -13.82
N CYS A 212 -0.83 10.91 -14.54
CA CYS A 212 -0.25 9.59 -14.70
C CYS A 212 -0.58 9.06 -16.11
N PRO A 213 0.05 7.97 -16.58
CA PRO A 213 -0.23 7.42 -17.91
C PRO A 213 -1.74 7.24 -18.17
N GLY A 214 -2.26 7.91 -19.19
CA GLY A 214 -3.68 7.88 -19.56
C GLY A 214 -4.63 8.76 -18.73
N ILE A 215 -4.15 9.47 -17.71
CA ILE A 215 -4.95 10.37 -16.85
C ILE A 215 -4.24 11.70 -16.70
N ASN A 216 -4.71 12.71 -17.42
CA ASN A 216 -4.16 14.07 -17.44
C ASN A 216 -5.24 15.16 -17.31
N SER A 217 -6.46 14.77 -16.91
CA SER A 217 -7.57 15.69 -16.74
C SER A 217 -8.51 15.20 -15.65
N PHE A 218 -9.24 16.15 -15.06
CA PHE A 218 -10.29 15.87 -14.07
C PHE A 218 -11.31 14.85 -14.61
N GLY A 219 -11.74 15.01 -15.86
CA GLY A 219 -12.68 14.09 -16.51
C GLY A 219 -12.12 12.67 -16.64
N ALA A 220 -10.87 12.52 -17.04
CA ALA A 220 -10.21 11.21 -17.13
C ALA A 220 -10.10 10.55 -15.75
N ALA A 221 -9.75 11.32 -14.71
CA ALA A 221 -9.67 10.79 -13.34
C ALA A 221 -11.03 10.33 -12.81
N ILE A 222 -12.11 11.09 -13.03
CA ILE A 222 -13.48 10.68 -12.67
C ILE A 222 -13.93 9.41 -13.39
N LEU A 223 -13.51 9.21 -14.64
CA LEU A 223 -13.82 8.00 -15.40
C LEU A 223 -13.00 6.80 -14.91
N ALA A 224 -11.76 7.02 -14.47
CA ALA A 224 -10.90 5.97 -13.94
C ALA A 224 -11.29 5.53 -12.52
N LEU A 225 -11.72 6.45 -11.65
CA LEU A 225 -12.07 6.16 -10.26
C LEU A 225 -13.40 5.40 -10.14
N GLY A 226 -13.40 4.34 -9.33
CA GLY A 226 -14.57 3.57 -8.90
C GLY A 226 -15.09 4.02 -7.54
N VAL A 227 -14.19 4.18 -6.57
CA VAL A 227 -14.42 4.81 -5.26
C VAL A 227 -13.19 5.63 -4.88
N MET A 228 -13.37 6.71 -4.13
CA MET A 228 -12.29 7.61 -3.73
C MET A 228 -11.87 7.40 -2.28
N HIS A 229 -10.57 7.48 -2.04
CA HIS A 229 -10.04 7.69 -0.69
C HIS A 229 -10.48 9.06 -0.17
N LEU A 230 -10.93 9.19 1.08
CA LEU A 230 -11.27 10.50 1.64
C LEU A 230 -9.99 11.34 1.84
N ALA A 231 -9.91 12.48 1.17
CA ALA A 231 -8.82 13.42 1.41
C ALA A 231 -8.90 13.96 2.85
N ASN A 232 -7.76 14.07 3.53
CA ASN A 232 -7.69 14.34 4.97
C ASN A 232 -8.52 15.59 5.35
N PRO A 233 -9.50 15.50 6.27
CA PRO A 233 -10.56 16.50 6.48
C PRO A 233 -10.16 17.77 7.26
N GLY A 234 -8.87 18.09 7.41
CA GLY A 234 -8.45 19.44 7.87
C GLY A 234 -8.98 20.58 6.99
N SER A 235 -9.55 20.23 5.83
CA SER A 235 -9.91 21.10 4.72
C SER A 235 -11.40 21.25 4.46
N ARG A 236 -12.32 20.84 5.35
CA ARG A 236 -13.74 21.16 5.13
C ARG A 236 -13.96 22.63 5.53
N PRO A 237 -14.19 23.59 4.62
CA PRO A 237 -14.79 24.83 5.06
C PRO A 237 -16.17 24.42 5.59
N GLU A 238 -16.41 24.64 6.88
CA GLU A 238 -17.76 24.61 7.42
C GLU A 238 -18.63 25.38 6.45
N HIS A 239 -19.52 24.67 5.76
CA HIS A 239 -20.57 25.29 4.99
C HIS A 239 -21.54 25.89 6.00
N SER A 240 -21.14 27.03 6.57
CA SER A 240 -22.01 27.92 7.30
C SER A 240 -22.97 28.48 6.27
N ARG A 241 -24.10 27.79 6.14
CA ARG A 241 -25.34 28.39 5.65
C ARG A 241 -25.68 29.54 6.60
N HIS A 242 -25.03 30.70 6.43
CA HIS A 242 -25.64 32.01 6.53
C HIS A 242 -24.61 33.14 6.34
N LYS A 243 -25.01 34.06 5.43
CA LYS A 243 -24.64 35.47 5.33
C LYS A 243 -23.24 35.81 4.79
N ARG A 244 -23.28 36.37 3.57
CA ARG A 244 -22.40 37.44 3.07
C ARG A 244 -21.76 38.24 4.21
N SER A 245 -20.47 38.08 4.40
CA SER A 245 -19.58 39.11 4.88
C SER A 245 -18.23 38.91 4.21
N VAL A 246 -17.77 39.94 3.50
CA VAL A 246 -16.46 40.00 2.88
C VAL A 246 -15.44 40.19 4.00
N THR A 247 -14.67 39.15 4.31
CA THR A 247 -13.39 39.25 5.00
C THR A 247 -12.39 38.36 4.26
N PRO A 248 -11.19 38.84 3.91
CA PRO A 248 -10.17 38.04 3.28
C PRO A 248 -9.53 37.16 4.36
N ASN A 249 -10.16 36.04 4.68
CA ASN A 249 -9.47 34.98 5.39
C ASN A 249 -8.52 34.34 4.39
N THR A 250 -7.23 34.59 4.59
CA THR A 250 -6.14 33.84 3.99
C THR A 250 -6.32 32.37 4.35
N VAL A 251 -6.94 31.63 3.44
CA VAL A 251 -6.98 30.16 3.45
C VAL A 251 -5.53 29.71 3.28
N TYR A 252 -4.94 29.15 4.33
CA TYR A 252 -3.66 28.48 4.19
C TYR A 252 -3.86 27.30 3.25
N VAL A 253 -3.23 27.38 2.08
CA VAL A 253 -3.15 26.29 1.10
C VAL A 253 -2.42 25.14 1.77
N GLN A 254 -3.14 24.09 2.17
CA GLN A 254 -2.46 22.88 2.64
C GLN A 254 -2.03 22.08 1.41
N GLY A 255 -0.72 22.09 1.15
CA GLY A 255 -0.10 21.39 0.03
C GLY A 255 -0.25 19.86 0.11
N GLN A 256 0.17 19.15 -0.94
CA GLN A 256 0.23 17.69 -0.91
C GLN A 256 1.16 17.24 0.24
N PRO A 257 0.82 16.18 0.99
CA PRO A 257 1.71 15.68 2.02
C PRO A 257 2.98 15.16 1.35
N LEU A 258 4.12 15.72 1.75
CA LEU A 258 5.44 15.35 1.28
C LEU A 258 6.16 14.52 2.34
N LEU A 259 7.06 13.67 1.88
CA LEU A 259 7.97 12.89 2.71
C LEU A 259 9.37 13.49 2.62
N GLU A 260 10.02 13.62 3.76
CA GLU A 260 11.45 13.91 3.85
C GLU A 260 12.14 12.88 4.76
N ILE A 261 13.32 12.44 4.35
CA ILE A 261 14.08 11.38 5.01
C ILE A 261 15.50 11.91 5.16
N PHE A 262 15.90 12.14 6.41
CA PHE A 262 17.17 12.81 6.70
C PHE A 262 18.26 11.85 7.11
N ILE A 263 17.91 10.82 7.89
CA ILE A 263 18.89 10.04 8.64
C ILE A 263 18.55 8.56 8.56
N VAL A 264 19.61 7.75 8.46
CA VAL A 264 19.59 6.31 8.71
C VAL A 264 20.47 6.04 9.91
N HIS A 265 19.89 5.45 10.95
CA HIS A 265 20.57 5.09 12.18
C HIS A 265 20.95 3.61 12.13
N VAL A 266 22.23 3.29 12.34
CA VAL A 266 22.72 1.90 12.31
C VAL A 266 23.02 1.42 13.72
N ASN A 267 22.19 0.49 14.20
CA ASN A 267 22.28 -0.14 15.53
C ASN A 267 23.24 -1.34 15.59
N ASN A 268 23.65 -1.93 14.46
CA ASN A 268 24.56 -3.08 14.45
C ASN A 268 25.35 -3.13 13.14
N ILE A 269 26.66 -3.38 13.23
CA ILE A 269 27.56 -3.64 12.09
C ILE A 269 28.42 -4.86 12.42
N ASP A 270 27.78 -6.01 12.64
CA ASP A 270 28.43 -7.30 12.91
C ASP A 270 29.54 -7.26 13.98
N ASN A 271 29.28 -6.51 15.07
CA ASN A 271 30.22 -6.26 16.17
C ASN A 271 31.52 -5.53 15.78
N LYS A 272 31.57 -4.84 14.64
CA LYS A 272 32.65 -3.93 14.25
C LYS A 272 32.29 -2.50 14.61
N ASP A 273 33.24 -1.81 15.24
CA ASP A 273 33.12 -0.40 15.60
C ASP A 273 34.48 0.31 15.42
N PRO A 274 34.66 1.17 14.39
CA PRO A 274 33.68 1.52 13.35
C PRO A 274 33.52 0.40 12.30
N GLY A 275 32.31 0.30 11.73
CA GLY A 275 32.06 -0.48 10.51
C GLY A 275 32.29 0.37 9.24
N GLU A 276 32.44 -0.28 8.09
CA GLU A 276 32.78 0.33 6.80
C GLU A 276 31.61 0.15 5.82
N LEU A 277 30.57 0.97 5.94
CA LEU A 277 29.31 0.77 5.22
C LEU A 277 29.34 1.33 3.78
N TYR A 278 28.82 0.54 2.84
CA TYR A 278 28.57 0.93 1.45
C TYR A 278 27.24 0.36 0.94
N GLY A 279 26.80 0.77 -0.25
CA GLY A 279 25.58 0.26 -0.87
C GLY A 279 24.58 1.36 -1.25
N THR A 280 23.29 1.07 -1.20
CA THR A 280 22.23 2.01 -1.56
C THR A 280 21.13 2.10 -0.52
N VAL A 281 20.60 3.30 -0.35
CA VAL A 281 19.29 3.54 0.24
C VAL A 281 18.41 4.18 -0.83
N THR A 282 17.28 3.56 -1.13
CA THR A 282 16.36 4.03 -2.17
C THR A 282 14.97 4.23 -1.61
N VAL A 283 14.23 5.15 -2.20
CA VAL A 283 12.85 5.45 -1.85
C VAL A 283 12.01 5.37 -3.09
N THR A 284 10.98 4.53 -3.07
CA THR A 284 10.03 4.41 -4.17
C THR A 284 8.69 4.96 -3.71
N ASP A 285 8.21 6.02 -4.34
CA ASP A 285 6.84 6.52 -4.16
C ASP A 285 6.02 6.34 -5.45
N SER A 286 4.83 6.92 -5.50
CA SER A 286 3.95 6.85 -6.66
C SER A 286 4.47 7.57 -7.93
N ALA A 287 5.52 8.38 -7.81
CA ALA A 287 6.22 9.03 -8.91
C ALA A 287 7.52 8.31 -9.34
N GLY A 288 7.94 7.26 -8.61
CA GLY A 288 9.06 6.38 -9.00
C GLY A 288 10.10 6.19 -7.91
N THR A 289 11.22 5.56 -8.26
CA THR A 289 12.34 5.27 -7.35
C THR A 289 13.38 6.38 -7.37
N GLU A 290 13.89 6.73 -6.20
CA GLU A 290 14.90 7.76 -5.98
C GLU A 290 16.02 7.21 -5.08
N ASN A 291 17.28 7.50 -5.39
CA ASN A 291 18.42 7.09 -4.57
C ASN A 291 18.73 8.22 -3.59
N ILE A 292 18.52 7.98 -2.30
CA ILE A 292 18.74 8.98 -1.25
C ILE A 292 20.13 8.86 -0.60
N TRP A 293 20.81 7.74 -0.89
CA TRP A 293 22.20 7.51 -0.52
C TRP A 293 22.79 6.41 -1.40
N LEU A 294 24.00 6.63 -1.90
CA LEU A 294 24.76 5.66 -2.70
C LEU A 294 26.23 5.76 -2.33
N ARG A 295 26.83 4.63 -1.97
CA ARG A 295 28.28 4.48 -1.80
C ARG A 295 28.76 3.25 -2.53
N ALA A 296 29.74 3.42 -3.40
CA ALA A 296 30.39 2.29 -4.04
C ALA A 296 31.23 1.52 -3.02
N GLN A 297 31.52 0.25 -3.31
CA GLN A 297 32.26 -0.63 -2.40
C GLN A 297 33.60 -0.04 -1.91
N HIS A 298 34.33 0.66 -2.77
CA HIS A 298 35.62 1.28 -2.42
C HIS A 298 35.50 2.73 -1.93
N ASP A 299 34.28 3.23 -1.78
CA ASP A 299 33.95 4.57 -1.29
C ASP A 299 33.05 4.44 -0.05
N TYR A 300 33.33 3.44 0.78
CA TYR A 300 32.58 3.19 2.00
C TYR A 300 32.71 4.35 3.00
N VAL A 301 31.73 4.47 3.90
CA VAL A 301 31.76 5.42 5.00
C VAL A 301 32.02 4.68 6.30
N LYS A 302 32.92 5.20 7.13
CA LYS A 302 33.13 4.67 8.48
C LYS A 302 32.01 5.17 9.39
N VAL A 303 31.26 4.25 9.96
CA VAL A 303 30.11 4.55 10.83
C VAL A 303 30.29 3.79 12.13
N ARG A 304 30.20 4.48 13.26
CA ARG A 304 30.19 3.83 14.58
C ARG A 304 28.81 3.30 14.92
N LEU A 305 28.76 2.38 15.87
CA LEU A 305 27.48 1.98 16.46
C LEU A 305 26.79 3.22 17.04
N GLU A 306 25.48 3.33 16.80
CA GLU A 306 24.65 4.47 17.21
C GLU A 306 24.96 5.80 16.50
N GLU A 307 25.80 5.79 15.45
CA GLU A 307 26.06 6.97 14.64
C GLU A 307 25.03 7.09 13.50
N ASP A 308 24.56 8.32 13.30
CA ASP A 308 23.58 8.67 12.28
C ASP A 308 24.27 8.90 10.92
N ILE A 309 23.79 8.21 9.89
CA ILE A 309 24.18 8.48 8.50
C ILE A 309 23.25 9.56 7.96
N LEU A 310 23.81 10.73 7.66
CA LEU A 310 23.10 11.79 6.95
C LEU A 310 22.93 11.38 5.49
N LEU A 311 21.68 11.37 5.04
CA LEU A 311 21.32 11.09 3.65
C LEU A 311 21.63 12.31 2.77
N GLU A 312 21.95 12.07 1.49
CA GLU A 312 22.45 13.12 0.59
C GLU A 312 21.34 14.05 0.07
N GLY A 313 20.12 13.86 0.58
CA GLY A 313 18.94 14.63 0.22
C GLY A 313 18.27 14.13 -1.04
N LEU A 314 17.03 14.53 -1.23
CA LEU A 314 16.18 14.09 -2.33
C LEU A 314 16.43 14.97 -3.57
N SER A 315 16.62 14.34 -4.72
CA SER A 315 16.65 14.99 -6.04
C SER A 315 15.29 15.54 -6.47
N ARG A 316 14.22 15.11 -5.81
CA ARG A 316 12.85 15.60 -5.97
C ARG A 316 12.05 15.47 -4.67
N PRO A 317 10.95 16.23 -4.49
CA PRO A 317 10.01 15.93 -3.43
C PRO A 317 9.45 14.50 -3.55
N LEU A 318 9.35 13.81 -2.41
CA LEU A 318 8.68 12.52 -2.30
C LEU A 318 7.25 12.71 -1.82
N TYR A 319 6.31 11.92 -2.34
CA TYR A 319 4.90 12.01 -1.98
C TYR A 319 4.56 11.04 -0.84
N ALA A 320 3.92 11.55 0.22
CA ALA A 320 3.42 10.74 1.34
C ALA A 320 1.90 10.47 1.26
N ALA A 321 1.26 10.90 0.18
CA ALA A 321 -0.18 10.72 -0.03
C ALA A 321 -0.56 9.30 -0.43
N ASP A 322 0.36 8.59 -1.09
CA ASP A 322 0.22 7.18 -1.47
C ASP A 322 1.24 6.33 -0.69
N GLN A 323 1.20 5.02 -0.92
CA GLN A 323 2.22 4.11 -0.42
C GLN A 323 3.59 4.44 -1.01
N PHE A 324 4.59 4.53 -0.14
CA PHE A 324 5.99 4.58 -0.52
C PHE A 324 6.78 3.49 0.19
N TYR A 325 8.00 3.26 -0.27
CA TYR A 325 8.89 2.22 0.20
C TYR A 325 10.26 2.81 0.41
N ILE A 326 10.92 2.46 1.52
CA ILE A 326 12.35 2.71 1.68
C ILE A 326 13.05 1.35 1.62
N ASN A 327 14.03 1.22 0.74
CA ASN A 327 14.84 0.01 0.61
C ASN A 327 16.28 0.29 1.05
N PHE A 328 16.83 -0.65 1.80
CA PHE A 328 18.20 -0.63 2.28
C PHE A 328 18.91 -1.83 1.66
N ASP A 329 19.89 -1.55 0.81
CA ASP A 329 20.84 -2.53 0.28
C ASP A 329 22.23 -2.11 0.74
N LEU A 330 22.47 -2.30 2.03
CA LEU A 330 23.67 -1.87 2.75
C LEU A 330 24.56 -3.06 3.10
N TRP A 331 25.85 -2.84 2.98
CA TRP A 331 26.91 -3.84 3.11
C TRP A 331 28.07 -3.27 3.94
N ASP A 332 28.70 -4.12 4.74
CA ASP A 332 29.96 -3.80 5.41
C ASP A 332 31.14 -4.21 4.51
N TYR A 333 32.13 -3.34 4.38
CA TYR A 333 33.33 -3.58 3.58
C TYR A 333 34.36 -4.35 4.40
N ASP A 334 34.74 -5.52 3.91
CA ASP A 334 35.84 -6.30 4.45
C ASP A 334 37.01 -6.36 3.46
N ILE A 335 38.18 -5.87 3.87
CA ILE A 335 39.45 -6.22 3.22
C ILE A 335 39.67 -7.68 3.56
N VAL A 336 39.37 -8.56 2.62
CA VAL A 336 39.68 -9.99 2.72
C VAL A 336 41.18 -10.11 3.02
N SER A 337 41.53 -10.48 4.26
CA SER A 337 42.91 -10.84 4.58
C SER A 337 43.24 -12.09 3.78
N TYR A 338 44.43 -12.13 3.19
CA TYR A 338 44.80 -13.05 2.10
C TYR A 338 44.83 -14.55 2.47
N ASP A 339 44.31 -14.98 3.64
CA ASP A 339 44.40 -16.37 4.10
C ASP A 339 43.15 -16.93 4.82
N GLU A 340 41.99 -16.25 4.81
CA GLU A 340 40.77 -16.84 5.39
C GLU A 340 39.60 -16.91 4.39
N ASN A 341 39.00 -18.10 4.36
CA ASN A 341 37.81 -18.45 3.58
C ASN A 341 36.72 -17.37 3.81
N PRO A 342 36.09 -16.80 2.75
CA PRO A 342 35.17 -15.69 2.93
C PRO A 342 33.98 -16.11 3.80
N SER A 343 33.83 -15.44 4.96
CA SER A 343 32.61 -15.51 5.77
C SER A 343 31.41 -15.16 4.89
N PRO A 344 30.25 -15.82 5.05
CA PRO A 344 29.05 -15.48 4.30
C PRO A 344 28.75 -13.99 4.46
N ARG A 345 28.56 -13.32 3.32
CA ARG A 345 28.19 -11.92 3.20
C ARG A 345 26.81 -11.73 3.84
N ASP A 346 26.72 -11.04 4.97
CA ASP A 346 25.45 -10.79 5.65
C ASP A 346 24.87 -9.42 5.21
N PRO A 347 23.76 -9.40 4.43
CA PRO A 347 23.11 -8.16 4.02
C PRO A 347 22.18 -7.64 5.12
N TYR A 348 22.24 -6.33 5.40
CA TYR A 348 21.19 -5.67 6.17
C TYR A 348 19.98 -5.44 5.25
N ARG A 349 18.92 -6.23 5.42
CA ARG A 349 17.74 -6.16 4.54
C ARG A 349 16.55 -5.46 5.18
N SER A 350 16.04 -4.48 4.42
CA SER A 350 14.68 -3.90 4.41
C SER A 350 14.09 -3.42 5.74
N ILE A 351 13.75 -2.12 5.82
CA ILE A 351 12.79 -1.57 6.80
C ILE A 351 11.54 -1.17 6.02
N HIS A 352 10.39 -1.67 6.45
CA HIS A 352 9.10 -1.38 5.82
C HIS A 352 8.38 -0.27 6.58
N LEU A 353 8.24 0.90 5.97
CA LEU A 353 7.37 1.96 6.48
C LEU A 353 6.02 1.90 5.76
N ILE A 354 4.95 1.60 6.49
CA ILE A 354 3.58 1.85 6.03
C ILE A 354 3.16 3.18 6.63
N THR A 355 3.27 4.28 5.89
CA THR A 355 2.68 5.53 6.35
C THR A 355 1.22 5.60 5.93
N THR A 356 0.32 5.67 6.92
CA THR A 356 -1.00 6.26 6.72
C THR A 356 -0.85 7.77 6.62
N PRO A 357 -1.66 8.47 5.79
CA PRO A 357 -1.53 9.91 5.58
C PRO A 357 -2.08 10.67 6.80
N ASN A 358 -1.29 10.77 7.86
CA ASN A 358 -1.48 11.77 8.91
C ASN A 358 -0.13 12.34 9.35
N PRO A 359 -0.01 13.67 9.54
CA PRO A 359 1.24 14.29 9.90
C PRO A 359 1.41 14.19 11.42
N MET A 360 2.35 13.35 11.88
CA MET A 360 3.21 13.63 13.02
C MET A 360 4.20 12.49 13.21
N SER A 361 5.49 12.83 13.10
CA SER A 361 6.66 12.17 13.68
C SER A 361 6.53 10.69 14.06
N PHE A 362 7.14 9.82 13.26
CA PHE A 362 7.32 8.40 13.59
C PHE A 362 8.81 8.06 13.68
N ILE A 363 9.21 7.51 14.83
CA ILE A 363 10.50 6.83 15.04
C ILE A 363 10.21 5.34 14.80
N ILE A 364 10.84 4.70 13.82
CA ILE A 364 10.58 3.29 13.50
C ILE A 364 11.84 2.44 13.70
N HIS A 365 11.73 1.46 14.60
CA HIS A 365 12.77 0.52 15.00
C HIS A 365 12.57 -0.89 14.38
N LYS A 366 13.69 -1.46 13.88
CA LYS A 366 14.05 -2.87 13.58
C LYS A 366 13.60 -3.45 12.22
N SER A 367 14.39 -4.18 11.40
CA SER A 367 15.51 -5.16 11.48
C SER A 367 16.59 -5.05 12.57
N PRO A 368 17.18 -6.18 13.05
CA PRO A 368 18.25 -6.14 14.03
C PRO A 368 19.45 -5.40 13.43
N GLY A 369 19.59 -4.12 13.75
CA GLY A 369 20.73 -3.32 13.31
C GLY A 369 20.45 -2.00 12.61
N ILE A 370 19.22 -1.59 12.25
CA ILE A 370 18.98 -0.29 11.58
C ILE A 370 17.65 0.35 12.04
N THR A 371 17.57 1.68 12.12
CA THR A 371 16.41 2.49 12.53
C THR A 371 16.36 3.76 11.69
N VAL A 372 15.17 4.27 11.36
CA VAL A 372 15.00 5.50 10.58
C VAL A 372 14.23 6.50 11.45
N GLN A 373 14.72 7.74 11.52
CA GLN A 373 14.06 8.83 12.25
C GLN A 373 13.60 9.94 11.29
N HIS A 374 12.38 10.45 11.52
CA HIS A 374 11.81 11.62 10.84
C HIS A 374 11.50 12.72 11.86
N GLN A 375 11.61 14.00 11.47
CA GLN A 375 11.15 15.15 12.27
C GLN A 375 9.83 15.72 11.75
#